data_AF-A0A3L7P7H8-F1
#
_entry.id   AF-A0A3L7P7H8-F1
#
_cell.length_a   1.000
_cell.length_b   1.000
_cell.length_c   1.000
_cell.angle_alpha   90.00
_cell.angle_beta   90.00
_cell.angle_gamma   90.00
#
_symmetry.space_group_name_H-M   'P 1'
#
loop_
_entity.id
_entity.type
_entity.pdbx_description
1 polymer ?
#
loop_
_entity_poly.entity_id
_entity_poly.type
_entity_poly.pdbx_seq_one_letter_code
_entity_poly.pdbx_strand_id
1 'polypeptide(L)'
;MLKDRSRIERQLSMAQQQLSACETKLASDGITGKARGKNAVWRRLNADYRQLRRRLNAVAAIEAREADVVQRKAEKANAVEAVEA
;
A
#
# COMPACT_ATOMS: atom_id res chain seq x y z
N MET A 1 -6.75 -2.60 -11.34
CA MET A 1 -7.16 -2.31 -9.93
C MET A 1 -7.04 -3.54 -9.04
N LEU A 2 -8.03 -4.44 -8.98
CA LEU A 2 -8.00 -5.60 -8.06
C LEU A 2 -6.77 -6.52 -8.22
N LYS A 3 -6.41 -6.89 -9.46
CA LYS A 3 -5.21 -7.73 -9.73
C LYS A 3 -3.90 -7.02 -9.32
N ASP A 4 -3.84 -5.71 -9.50
CA ASP A 4 -2.67 -4.90 -9.13
C ASP A 4 -2.56 -4.76 -7.61
N ARG A 5 -3.69 -4.57 -6.93
CA ARG A 5 -3.79 -4.50 -5.47
C ARG A 5 -3.29 -5.78 -4.82
N SER A 6 -3.84 -6.94 -5.18
CA SER A 6 -3.42 -8.23 -4.60
C SER A 6 -1.95 -8.55 -4.88
N ARG A 7 -1.42 -8.13 -6.04
CA ARG A 7 0.01 -8.26 -6.35
C ARG A 7 0.86 -7.39 -5.42
N ILE A 8 0.49 -6.13 -5.23
CA ILE A 8 1.21 -5.20 -4.33
C ILE A 8 1.13 -5.68 -2.88
N GLU A 9 -0.01 -6.21 -2.43
CA GLU A 9 -0.17 -6.78 -1.09
C GLU A 9 0.76 -7.98 -0.87
N ARG A 10 0.86 -8.89 -1.86
CA ARG A 10 1.81 -10.01 -1.79
C ARG A 10 3.25 -9.53 -1.72
N GLN A 11 3.62 -8.55 -2.54
CA GLN A 11 4.96 -7.94 -2.52
C GLN A 11 5.25 -7.26 -1.18
N LEU A 12 4.26 -6.57 -0.60
CA LEU A 12 4.39 -5.92 0.70
C LEU A 12 4.64 -6.93 1.81
N SER A 13 3.91 -8.05 1.80
CA SER A 13 4.11 -9.16 2.75
C SER A 13 5.52 -9.74 2.66
N MET A 14 6.00 -10.00 1.45
CA MET A 14 7.38 -10.48 1.24
C MET A 14 8.43 -9.46 1.71
N ALA A 15 8.26 -8.18 1.37
CA ALA A 15 9.16 -7.11 1.80
C ALA A 15 9.17 -6.94 3.33
N GLN A 16 8.01 -7.09 3.98
CA GLN A 16 7.88 -7.06 5.43
C GLN A 16 8.62 -8.24 6.08
N GLN A 17 8.48 -9.46 5.54
CA GLN A 17 9.21 -10.64 6.03
C GLN A 17 10.74 -10.48 5.87
N GLN A 18 11.20 -9.93 4.74
CA GLN A 18 12.62 -9.67 4.52
C GLN A 18 13.15 -8.61 5.48
N LEU A 19 12.40 -7.52 5.68
CA LEU A 19 12.75 -6.47 6.61
C LEU A 19 12.82 -7.00 8.04
N SER A 20 11.83 -7.76 8.49
CA SER A 20 11.82 -8.32 9.85
C SER A 20 12.98 -9.30 10.08
N ALA A 21 13.26 -10.18 9.11
CA ALA A 21 14.41 -11.08 9.18
C ALA A 21 15.74 -10.31 9.27
N CYS A 22 15.88 -9.22 8.51
CA CYS A 22 17.04 -8.33 8.60
C CYS A 22 17.12 -7.65 9.98
N GLU A 23 16.00 -7.17 10.52
CA GLU A 23 15.95 -6.55 11.84
C GLU A 23 16.31 -7.52 12.96
N THR A 24 15.85 -8.76 12.90
CA THR A 24 16.23 -9.81 13.86
C THR A 24 17.72 -10.08 13.82
N LYS A 25 18.32 -10.23 12.62
CA LYS A 25 19.77 -10.41 12.48
C LYS A 25 20.56 -9.25 13.07
N LEU A 26 20.17 -8.02 12.72
CA LEU A 26 20.83 -6.83 13.25
C LEU A 26 20.70 -6.71 14.77
N ALA A 27 19.55 -7.10 15.33
CA ALA A 27 19.38 -7.15 16.78
C ALA A 27 20.29 -8.20 17.44
N SER A 28 20.43 -9.38 16.83
CA SER A 28 21.38 -10.42 17.29
C SER A 28 22.83 -9.95 17.25
N ASP A 29 23.19 -9.11 16.27
CA ASP A 29 24.51 -8.49 16.15
C ASP A 29 24.68 -7.25 17.07
N GLY A 30 23.68 -6.91 17.90
CA GLY A 30 23.69 -5.73 18.76
C GLY A 30 23.48 -4.40 18.02
N ILE A 31 23.22 -4.43 16.71
CA ILE A 31 23.02 -3.26 15.87
C ILE A 31 21.55 -2.82 15.96
N THR A 32 21.27 -1.87 16.84
CA THR A 32 19.91 -1.36 17.10
C THR A 32 19.80 0.16 16.89
N GLY A 33 18.59 0.71 16.98
CA GLY A 33 18.34 2.15 16.97
C GLY A 33 18.97 2.91 15.80
N LYS A 34 19.77 3.95 16.10
CA LYS A 34 20.46 4.77 15.09
C LYS A 34 21.49 3.99 14.27
N ALA A 35 22.15 2.98 14.87
CA ALA A 35 23.15 2.17 14.16
C ALA A 35 22.49 1.31 13.08
N ARG A 36 21.33 0.71 13.38
CA ARG A 36 20.49 0.02 12.39
C ARG A 36 20.12 0.94 11.22
N GLY A 37 19.78 2.19 11.51
CA GLY A 37 19.47 3.20 10.50
C GLY A 37 20.62 3.50 9.52
N LYS A 38 21.87 3.19 9.88
CA LYS A 38 23.04 3.34 9.00
C LYS A 38 23.30 2.10 8.14
N ASN A 39 22.76 0.93 8.52
CA ASN A 39 22.93 -0.30 7.76
C ASN A 39 22.31 -0.17 6.36
N ALA A 40 23.12 -0.39 5.31
CA ALA A 40 22.68 -0.20 3.93
C ALA A 40 21.58 -1.20 3.50
N VAL A 41 21.66 -2.44 3.97
CA VAL A 41 20.68 -3.49 3.66
C VAL A 41 19.33 -3.14 4.30
N TRP A 42 19.33 -2.78 5.58
CA TRP A 42 18.11 -2.35 6.27
C TRP A 42 17.48 -1.12 5.61
N ARG A 43 18.29 -0.11 5.24
CA ARG A 43 17.79 1.09 4.56
C ARG A 43 17.09 0.77 3.25
N ARG A 44 17.68 -0.12 2.43
CA ARG A 44 17.07 -0.57 1.17
C ARG A 44 15.75 -1.30 1.40
N LEU A 45 15.74 -2.31 2.26
CA LEU A 45 14.53 -3.10 2.56
C LEU A 45 13.41 -2.24 3.12
N ASN A 46 13.74 -1.29 4.01
CA ASN A 46 12.78 -0.36 4.58
C ASN A 46 12.25 0.63 3.52
N ALA A 47 13.10 1.07 2.59
CA ALA A 47 12.66 1.91 1.47
C ALA A 47 11.70 1.16 0.54
N ASP A 48 12.00 -0.08 0.20
CA ASP A 48 11.16 -0.96 -0.62
C ASP A 48 9.80 -1.19 0.04
N TYR A 49 9.79 -1.53 1.33
CA TYR A 49 8.57 -1.68 2.13
C TYR A 49 7.71 -0.39 2.13
N ARG A 50 8.33 0.77 2.37
CA ARG A 50 7.62 2.07 2.36
C ARG A 50 7.12 2.45 0.97
N GLN A 51 7.83 2.09 -0.09
CA GLN A 51 7.39 2.33 -1.45
C GLN A 51 6.17 1.48 -1.78
N LEU A 52 6.18 0.19 -1.46
CA LEU A 52 5.04 -0.71 -1.68
C LEU A 52 3.80 -0.24 -0.90
N ARG A 53 3.97 0.18 0.36
CA ARG A 53 2.87 0.72 1.17
C ARG A 53 2.28 2.01 0.56
N ARG A 54 3.11 2.92 0.05
CA ARG A 54 2.65 4.12 -0.67
C ARG A 54 1.88 3.77 -1.94
N ARG A 55 2.36 2.78 -2.71
CA ARG A 55 1.67 2.30 -3.91
C ARG A 55 0.31 1.68 -3.57
N LEU A 56 0.22 0.90 -2.50
CA LEU A 56 -1.04 0.31 -2.06
C LEU A 56 -2.07 1.39 -1.69
N ASN A 57 -1.65 2.43 -0.96
CA ASN A 57 -2.51 3.56 -0.63
C ASN A 57 -2.97 4.33 -1.88
N ALA A 58 -2.10 4.49 -2.87
CA ALA A 58 -2.48 5.13 -4.14
C ALA A 58 -3.53 4.31 -4.90
N VAL A 59 -3.39 2.98 -4.93
CA VAL A 59 -4.41 2.09 -5.52
C VAL A 59 -5.74 2.22 -4.78
N ALA A 60 -5.72 2.19 -3.44
CA ALA A 60 -6.93 2.37 -2.64
C ALA A 60 -7.62 3.73 -2.89
N ALA A 61 -6.83 4.79 -3.08
CA ALA A 61 -7.36 6.12 -3.42
C ALA A 61 -8.00 6.15 -4.82
N ILE A 62 -7.47 5.40 -5.79
CA ILE A 62 -8.08 5.29 -7.12
C ILE A 62 -9.38 4.49 -7.03
N GLU A 63 -9.38 3.35 -6.33
CA GLU A 63 -10.58 2.53 -6.12
C GLU A 63 -11.71 3.34 -5.45
N ALA A 64 -11.38 4.18 -4.47
CA ALA A 64 -12.35 5.09 -3.86
C ALA A 64 -12.91 6.12 -4.85
N ARG A 65 -12.06 6.74 -5.68
CA ARG A 65 -12.52 7.68 -6.71
C ARG A 65 -13.42 7.02 -7.75
N GLU A 66 -13.10 5.78 -8.16
CA GLU A 66 -13.94 5.02 -9.08
C GLU A 66 -15.30 4.72 -8.47
N ALA A 67 -15.36 4.32 -7.19
CA ALA A 67 -16.61 4.12 -6.46
C ALA A 67 -17.44 5.41 -6.37
N ASP A 68 -16.81 6.55 -6.03
CA ASP A 68 -17.48 7.85 -5.96
C ASP A 68 -18.09 8.27 -7.31
N VAL A 69 -17.36 8.02 -8.42
CA VAL A 69 -17.85 8.32 -9.77
C VAL A 69 -19.04 7.43 -10.14
N VAL A 70 -18.99 6.14 -9.81
CA VAL A 70 -20.12 5.21 -10.04
C VAL A 70 -21.33 5.64 -9.24
N GLN A 71 -21.16 6.01 -7.97
CA GLN A 71 -22.24 6.49 -7.12
C GLN A 71 -22.85 7.78 -7.68
N ARG A 72 -22.04 8.77 -8.06
CA ARG A 72 -22.54 10.01 -8.68
C ARG A 72 -23.28 9.78 -9.99
N LYS A 73 -22.87 8.79 -10.78
CA LYS A 73 -23.59 8.41 -12.01
C LYS A 73 -24.94 7.76 -11.68
N ALA A 74 -24.98 6.89 -10.69
CA ALA A 74 -26.23 6.27 -10.23
C ALA A 74 -27.20 7.33 -9.66
N GLU A 75 -26.71 8.24 -8.83
CA GLU A 75 -27.50 9.35 -8.27
C GLU A 75 -28.06 10.25 -9.38
N LYS A 76 -27.25 10.57 -10.41
CA LYS A 76 -27.73 11.35 -11.56
C LYS A 76 -28.74 10.61 -12.40
N ALA A 77 -28.56 9.31 -12.66
CA ALA A 77 -29.51 8.50 -13.41
C ALA A 77 -30.86 8.44 -12.67
N ASN A 78 -30.84 8.18 -11.37
CA ASN A 78 -32.04 8.17 -10.53
C ASN A 78 -32.73 9.54 -10.50
N ALA A 79 -31.97 10.63 -10.48
CA ALA A 79 -32.51 11.99 -10.50
C ALA A 79 -33.18 12.34 -11.85
N VAL A 80 -32.68 11.80 -12.97
CA VAL A 80 -33.32 11.97 -14.28
C VAL A 80 -34.61 11.15 -14.38
N GLU A 81 -34.59 9.88 -13.93
CA GLU A 81 -35.80 9.03 -13.90
C GLU A 81 -36.91 9.60 -13.01
N ALA A 82 -36.55 10.24 -11.89
CA ALA A 82 -37.53 10.89 -11.00
C ALA A 82 -38.12 12.20 -11.56
N VAL A 83 -37.50 12.81 -12.59
CA VAL A 83 -38.01 14.02 -13.26
C VAL A 83 -38.86 13.65 -14.48
N GLU A 84 -38.65 12.48 -15.08
CA GLU A 84 -39.42 11.98 -16.23
C GLU A 84 -40.65 11.14 -15.83
N ALA A 85 -40.79 10.76 -14.56
CA ALA A 85 -41.94 10.05 -13.98
C ALA A 85 -43.01 11.01 -13.40
#